data_AF-A0A8X8WZ41-F1
#
_entry.id   AF-A0A8X8WZ41-F1
#
_cell.length_a   1.000
_cell.length_b   1.000
_cell.length_c   1.000
_cell.angle_alpha   90.00
_cell.angle_beta   90.00
_cell.angle_gamma   90.00
#
_symmetry.space_group_name_H-M   'P 1'
#
loop_
_entity.id
_entity.type
_entity.pdbx_description
1 polymer ?
#
loop_
_entity_poly.entity_id
_entity_poly.type
_entity_poly.pdbx_seq_one_letter_code
_entity_poly.pdbx_strand_id
1 'polypeptide(L)' 'MSDGGEAEGKRDENNDSNMRFGAGGYSRAIARVAMARICEGIGFEGVNESALDSLADIAFRYVCELGIVVHTL' A
#
# COMPACT_ATOMS: atom_id res chain seq x y z
N MET A 1 33.96 -39.77 -10.09
CA MET A 1 32.84 -38.90 -10.51
C MET A 1 31.92 -38.84 -9.31
N SER A 2 31.87 -37.70 -8.62
CA SER A 2 31.07 -37.49 -7.40
C SER A 2 29.84 -36.70 -7.82
N ASP A 3 28.69 -37.36 -7.89
CA ASP A 3 27.45 -36.72 -8.34
C ASP A 3 26.90 -35.82 -7.22
N GLY A 4 26.51 -34.63 -7.64
CA GLY A 4 26.22 -33.47 -6.80
C GLY A 4 24.84 -33.54 -6.16
N GLY A 5 24.74 -33.01 -4.94
CA GLY A 5 23.53 -33.00 -4.15
C GLY A 5 22.41 -32.13 -4.73
N GLU A 6 21.19 -32.58 -4.51
CA GLU A 6 19.96 -31.83 -4.71
C GLU A 6 19.29 -31.68 -3.34
N ALA A 7 19.33 -30.46 -2.80
CA ALA A 7 18.57 -30.08 -1.61
C ALA A 7 17.40 -29.22 -2.07
N GLU A 8 16.26 -29.85 -2.32
CA GLU A 8 14.99 -29.17 -2.55
C GLU A 8 14.45 -28.59 -1.23
N GLY A 9 14.97 -27.41 -0.86
CA GLY A 9 14.33 -26.56 0.13
C GLY A 9 13.08 -25.93 -0.48
N LYS A 10 11.91 -26.58 -0.31
CA LYS A 10 10.60 -25.95 -0.50
C LYS A 10 10.51 -24.74 0.43
N ARG A 11 10.80 -23.56 -0.12
CA ARG A 11 10.55 -22.29 0.53
C ARG A 11 9.08 -21.98 0.34
N ASP A 12 8.42 -21.83 1.47
CA ASP A 12 7.02 -21.52 1.62
C ASP A 12 6.59 -20.42 0.65
N GLU A 13 5.55 -20.70 -0.12
CA GLU A 13 4.73 -19.68 -0.77
C GLU A 13 4.15 -18.82 0.35
N ASN A 14 4.92 -17.82 0.75
CA ASN A 14 4.41 -16.69 1.49
C ASN A 14 3.32 -16.12 0.60
N ASN A 15 2.07 -16.39 0.96
CA ASN A 15 0.87 -15.90 0.31
C ASN A 15 0.97 -14.39 0.35
N ASP A 16 1.57 -13.87 -0.70
CA ASP A 16 1.73 -12.48 -0.97
C ASP A 16 0.35 -12.01 -1.37
N SER A 17 -0.50 -11.82 -0.37
CA SER A 17 -1.56 -10.83 -0.41
C SER A 17 -0.94 -9.41 -0.50
N ASN A 18 0.10 -9.23 -1.33
CA ASN A 18 0.32 -8.06 -2.16
C ASN A 18 -0.97 -7.86 -2.92
N MET A 19 -1.88 -7.17 -2.25
CA MET A 19 -2.83 -6.30 -2.88
C MET A 19 -2.01 -5.28 -3.68
N ARG A 20 -1.54 -5.71 -4.86
CA ARG A 20 -0.59 -5.07 -5.78
C ARG A 20 -0.26 -3.63 -5.37
N PHE A 21 0.67 -3.47 -4.43
CA PHE A 21 1.04 -2.15 -3.91
C PHE A 21 1.70 -1.28 -5.00
N GLY A 22 2.00 -1.87 -6.18
CA GLY A 22 2.61 -1.21 -7.33
C GLY A 22 1.72 -0.95 -8.55
N ALA A 23 0.41 -1.22 -8.55
CA ALA A 23 -0.39 -1.19 -9.80
C ALA A 23 -1.31 0.04 -10.00
N GLY A 24 -1.29 1.04 -9.11
CA GLY A 24 -2.21 2.18 -9.21
C GLY A 24 -1.56 3.54 -9.05
N GLY A 25 -0.80 4.02 -10.04
CA GLY A 25 -0.32 5.41 -10.04
C GLY A 25 -1.47 6.41 -9.84
N TYR A 26 -2.65 6.09 -10.39
CA TYR A 26 -3.86 6.87 -10.23
C TYR A 26 -4.47 6.80 -8.82
N SER A 27 -4.49 5.64 -8.16
CA SER A 27 -5.07 5.54 -6.82
C SER A 27 -4.26 6.32 -5.79
N ARG A 28 -2.92 6.24 -5.87
CA ARG A 28 -2.02 7.05 -5.04
C ARG A 28 -2.17 8.54 -5.33
N ALA A 29 -2.27 8.94 -6.61
CA ALA A 29 -2.50 10.34 -6.98
C ALA A 29 -3.84 10.87 -6.46
N ILE A 30 -4.91 10.07 -6.57
CA ILE A 30 -6.24 10.42 -6.03
C ILE A 30 -6.16 10.58 -4.51
N ALA A 31 -5.53 9.64 -3.80
CA ALA A 31 -5.34 9.73 -2.36
C ALA A 31 -4.55 10.99 -1.97
N ARG A 32 -3.48 11.31 -2.69
CA ARG A 32 -2.67 12.52 -2.47
C ARG A 32 -3.49 13.80 -2.63
N VAL A 33 -4.33 13.89 -3.67
CA VAL A 33 -5.24 15.04 -3.88
C VAL A 33 -6.28 15.12 -2.76
N ALA A 34 -6.88 14.01 -2.36
CA ALA A 34 -7.86 13.99 -1.28
C ALA A 34 -7.23 14.47 0.04
N MET A 35 -6.04 13.99 0.38
CA MET A 35 -5.32 14.43 1.58
C MET A 35 -4.97 15.92 1.53
N ALA A 36 -4.55 16.44 0.38
CA ALA A 36 -4.26 17.87 0.24
C ALA A 36 -5.49 18.74 0.53
N ARG A 37 -6.65 18.36 -0.03
CA ARG A 37 -7.92 19.06 0.22
C ARG A 37 -8.37 18.98 1.68
N ILE A 38 -8.16 17.84 2.34
CA ILE A 38 -8.46 17.69 3.78
C ILE A 38 -7.58 18.64 4.60
N CYS A 39 -6.29 18.71 4.30
CA CYS A 39 -5.37 19.64 4.98
C CYS A 39 -5.79 21.10 4.76
N GLU A 40 -6.14 21.49 3.52
CA GLU A 40 -6.67 22.82 3.23
C GLU A 40 -7.95 23.11 4.03
N GLY A 41 -8.88 22.16 4.10
CA GLY A 41 -10.12 22.30 4.87
C GLY A 41 -9.93 22.43 6.38
N ILE A 42 -8.83 21.88 6.92
CA ILE A 42 -8.44 22.06 8.33
C ILE A 42 -7.77 23.42 8.57
N GLY A 43 -7.33 24.11 7.51
CA GLY A 43 -6.68 25.42 7.58
C GLY A 43 -5.15 25.37 7.47
N PHE A 44 -4.58 24.26 6.98
CA PHE A 44 -3.16 24.24 6.64
C PHE A 44 -2.91 25.08 5.39
N GLU A 45 -2.01 26.05 5.50
CA GLU A 45 -1.57 26.88 4.38
C GLU A 45 -0.66 26.12 3.40
N GLY A 46 -0.04 25.05 3.87
CA GLY A 46 0.79 24.15 3.07
C GLY A 46 1.21 22.91 3.87
N VAL A 47 1.56 21.85 3.15
CA VAL A 47 1.98 20.56 3.73
C VAL A 47 3.28 20.14 3.05
N ASN A 48 4.22 19.59 3.83
CA ASN A 48 5.45 19.01 3.28
C ASN A 48 5.10 17.86 2.33
N GLU A 49 5.72 17.82 1.15
CA GLU A 49 5.39 16.82 0.12
C GLU A 49 5.58 15.38 0.59
N SER A 50 6.63 15.09 1.36
CA SER A 50 6.89 13.75 1.88
C SER A 50 5.87 13.34 2.95
N ALA A 51 5.41 14.30 3.75
CA ALA A 51 4.35 14.05 4.72
C ALA A 51 3.01 13.79 4.02
N LEU A 52 2.69 14.57 2.98
CA LEU A 52 1.48 14.38 2.18
C LEU A 52 1.48 13.02 1.47
N ASP A 53 2.62 12.60 0.94
CA ASP A 53 2.82 11.28 0.34
C ASP A 53 2.63 10.15 1.34
N SER A 54 3.21 10.29 2.55
CA SER A 54 3.05 9.30 3.62
C SER A 54 1.59 9.19 4.07
N LEU A 55 0.89 10.32 4.13
CA LEU A 55 -0.52 10.37 4.51
C LEU A 55 -1.42 9.75 3.45
N ALA A 56 -1.11 9.96 2.17
CA ALA A 56 -1.79 9.31 1.06
C ALA A 56 -1.62 7.77 1.08
N ASP A 57 -0.41 7.30 1.37
CA ASP A 57 -0.13 5.86 1.47
C ASP A 57 -0.87 5.22 2.66
N ILE A 58 -0.93 5.89 3.81
CA ILE A 58 -1.72 5.43 4.98
C ILE A 58 -3.22 5.42 4.67
N ALA A 59 -3.75 6.49 4.09
CA ALA A 59 -5.16 6.60 3.76
C ALA A 59 -5.60 5.51 2.77
N PHE A 60 -4.77 5.26 1.74
CA PHE A 60 -5.03 4.20 0.77
C PHE A 60 -5.08 2.82 1.45
N ARG A 61 -4.09 2.50 2.29
CA ARG A 61 -4.05 1.24 3.04
C ARG A 61 -5.28 1.06 3.93
N TYR A 62 -5.67 2.10 4.66
CA TYR A 62 -6.84 2.05 5.54
C TYR A 62 -8.13 1.76 4.77
N VAL A 63 -8.36 2.42 3.63
CA VAL A 63 -9.54 2.17 2.79
C VAL A 63 -9.54 0.75 2.23
N CYS A 64 -8.39 0.24 1.79
CA CYS A 64 -8.25 -1.15 1.35
C CYS A 64 -8.56 -2.16 2.48
N GLU A 65 -8.03 -1.92 3.68
CA GLU A 65 -8.28 -2.75 4.86
C GLU A 65 -9.76 -2.74 5.26
N LEU A 66 -10.42 -1.58 5.23
CA LEU A 66 -11.86 -1.48 5.46
C LEU A 66 -12.66 -2.31 4.44
N GLY A 67 -12.28 -2.27 3.16
CA GLY A 67 -12.92 -3.07 2.11
C GLY A 67 -12.82 -4.58 2.37
N ILE A 68 -11.67 -5.04 2.89
CA ILE A 68 -11.46 -6.45 3.27
C ILE A 68 -12.33 -6.83 4.47
N VAL A 69 -12.39 -5.98 5.49
CA VAL A 69 -13.21 -6.24 6.69
C VAL A 69 -14.69 -6.32 6.34
N VAL A 70 -15.20 -5.41 5.50
CA VAL A 70 -16.61 -5.41 5.07
C VAL A 70 -16.96 -6.61 4.18
N HIS A 71 -16.03 -7.08 3.33
CA HIS A 71 -16.24 -8.30 2.53
C HIS A 71 -16.32 -9.57 3.42
N THR A 72 -15.79 -9.54 4.63
CA THR A 72 -15.69 -10.71 5.50
C THR A 72 -16.87 -10.84 6.49
N LEU A 73 -17.80 -9.88 6.52
CA LEU A 73 -19.06 -9.91 7.30
C LEU A 73 -20.25 -10.39 6.45
#